data_AF-A0AAD9NE11-F1
#
_entry.id   AF-A0AAD9NE11-F1
#
_cell.length_a   1.000
_cell.length_b   1.000
_cell.length_c   1.000
_cell.angle_alpha   90.00
_cell.angle_beta   90.00
_cell.angle_gamma   90.00
#
_symmetry.space_group_name_H-M   'P 1'
#
loop_
_entity.id
_entity.type
_entity.pdbx_description
1 polymer ?
#
loop_
_entity_poly.entity_id
_entity_poly.type
_entity_poly.pdbx_seq_one_letter_code
_entity_poly.pdbx_strand_id
1 'polypeptide(L)'
;MQVVVMAIVEIVFYTANEYIGIGLLRVADVGGSMFIHTFGAYFGLAVARVVYMRDTKDSANEGSSYHGDLFAMIGTVFLWMYWPSFNSALAPGDDQHRAVINTYLSLAASCLVTFASVRPRQWQGQARHGEWGGGGA
;
A
#
# COMPACT_ATOMS: atom_id res chain seq x y z
N MET A 1 -13.16 14.88 11.40
CA MET A 1 -13.55 15.88 10.40
C MET A 1 -12.50 16.10 9.31
N GLN A 2 -11.20 16.23 9.66
CA GLN A 2 -10.13 16.47 8.67
C GLN A 2 -10.09 15.42 7.53
N VAL A 3 -10.21 14.13 7.85
CA VAL A 3 -10.25 13.04 6.84
C VAL A 3 -11.45 13.12 5.89
N VAL A 4 -12.60 13.63 6.33
CA VAL A 4 -13.79 13.80 5.47
C VAL A 4 -13.57 14.95 4.48
N VAL A 5 -12.99 16.06 4.96
CA VAL A 5 -12.64 17.20 4.10
C VAL A 5 -11.60 16.77 3.06
N MET A 6 -10.58 16.03 3.48
CA MET A 6 -9.57 15.46 2.59
C MET A 6 -10.21 14.57 1.52
N ALA A 7 -11.12 13.66 1.89
CA ALA A 7 -11.78 12.76 0.95
C ALA A 7 -12.63 13.52 -0.10
N ILE A 8 -13.37 14.57 0.31
CA ILE A 8 -14.14 15.40 -0.63
C ILE A 8 -13.20 16.06 -1.66
N VAL A 9 -12.07 16.60 -1.20
CA VAL A 9 -11.07 17.22 -2.07
C VAL A 9 -10.41 16.19 -2.99
N GLU A 10 -10.04 15.02 -2.44
CA GLU A 10 -9.43 13.92 -3.18
C GLU A 10 -10.31 13.42 -4.33
N ILE A 11 -11.61 13.24 -4.09
CA ILE A 11 -12.57 12.80 -5.11
C ILE A 11 -12.59 13.75 -6.31
N VAL A 12 -12.57 15.07 -6.08
CA VAL A 12 -12.56 16.06 -7.18
C VAL A 12 -11.31 15.89 -8.06
N PHE A 13 -10.14 15.75 -7.45
CA PHE A 13 -8.88 15.57 -8.17
C PHE A 13 -8.79 14.20 -8.85
N TYR A 14 -9.25 13.15 -8.19
CA TYR A 14 -9.34 11.80 -8.75
C TYR A 14 -10.17 11.79 -10.03
N THR A 15 -11.41 12.30 -9.97
CA THR A 15 -12.33 12.29 -11.12
C THR A 15 -11.80 13.13 -12.28
N ALA A 16 -11.19 14.29 -12.01
CA ALA A 16 -10.56 15.08 -13.05
C ALA A 16 -9.38 14.34 -13.72
N ASN A 17 -8.52 13.71 -12.93
CA ASN A 17 -7.37 12.95 -13.41
C ASN A 17 -7.80 11.73 -14.23
N GLU A 18 -8.79 10.97 -13.76
CA GLU A 18 -9.36 9.82 -14.45
C GLU A 18 -10.02 10.23 -15.77
N TYR A 19 -10.80 11.31 -15.78
CA TYR A 19 -11.44 11.80 -17.01
C TYR A 19 -10.40 12.20 -18.08
N ILE A 20 -9.33 12.89 -17.68
CA ILE A 20 -8.25 13.25 -18.59
C ILE A 20 -7.55 11.99 -19.11
N GLY A 21 -7.17 11.07 -18.22
CA GLY A 21 -6.39 9.89 -18.57
C GLY A 21 -7.17 8.85 -19.37
N ILE A 22 -8.31 8.39 -18.85
CA ILE A 22 -9.12 7.34 -19.48
C ILE A 22 -10.03 7.93 -20.56
N GLY A 23 -10.70 9.04 -20.27
CA GLY A 23 -11.68 9.65 -21.17
C GLY A 23 -11.06 10.30 -22.40
N LEU A 24 -10.07 11.18 -22.20
CA LEU A 24 -9.44 11.94 -23.29
C LEU A 24 -8.24 11.22 -23.89
N LEU A 25 -7.32 10.74 -23.06
CA LEU A 25 -6.05 10.14 -23.51
C LEU A 25 -6.14 8.63 -23.79
N ARG A 26 -7.27 7.99 -23.44
CA ARG A 26 -7.52 6.55 -23.68
C ARG A 26 -6.46 5.63 -23.06
N VAL A 27 -5.96 5.99 -21.88
CA VAL A 27 -5.02 5.17 -21.12
C VAL A 27 -5.68 3.89 -20.63
N ALA A 28 -4.99 2.76 -20.75
CA ALA A 28 -5.41 1.47 -20.22
C ALA A 28 -4.87 1.26 -18.79
N ASP A 29 -5.75 1.30 -17.80
CA ASP A 29 -5.41 1.10 -16.39
C ASP A 29 -6.55 0.39 -15.63
N VAL A 30 -6.92 -0.82 -16.09
CA VAL A 30 -8.03 -1.61 -15.53
C VAL A 30 -7.87 -1.86 -14.03
N GLY A 31 -6.64 -1.99 -13.57
CA GLY A 31 -6.29 -2.20 -12.17
C GLY A 31 -6.18 -0.96 -11.31
N GLY A 32 -6.31 0.24 -11.90
CA GLY A 32 -6.12 1.49 -11.18
C GLY A 32 -4.70 1.69 -10.64
N SER A 33 -3.67 1.08 -11.24
CA SER A 33 -2.28 1.24 -10.78
C SER A 33 -1.84 2.71 -10.87
N MET A 34 -2.27 3.43 -11.90
CA MET A 34 -1.97 4.85 -12.10
C MET A 34 -3.00 5.74 -11.39
N PHE A 35 -4.29 5.55 -11.68
CA PHE A 35 -5.33 6.50 -11.26
C PHE A 35 -5.80 6.29 -9.82
N ILE A 36 -5.63 5.09 -9.24
CA ILE A 36 -5.98 4.80 -7.84
C ILE A 36 -4.72 4.79 -6.97
N HIS A 37 -3.81 3.84 -7.20
CA HIS A 37 -2.68 3.61 -6.30
C HIS A 37 -1.62 4.70 -6.38
N THR A 38 -1.14 5.01 -7.58
CA THR A 38 -0.10 6.03 -7.76
C THR A 38 -0.62 7.42 -7.38
N PHE A 39 -1.80 7.79 -7.89
CA PHE A 39 -2.46 9.04 -7.52
C PHE A 39 -2.67 9.15 -6.00
N GLY A 40 -3.33 8.17 -5.37
CA GLY A 40 -3.63 8.21 -3.94
C GLY A 40 -2.37 8.26 -3.07
N ALA A 41 -1.30 7.52 -3.45
CA ALA A 41 -0.04 7.54 -2.72
C ALA A 41 0.64 8.93 -2.77
N TYR A 42 0.71 9.57 -3.95
CA TYR A 42 1.33 10.88 -4.07
C TYR A 42 0.45 12.01 -3.50
N PHE A 43 -0.87 11.91 -3.66
CA PHE A 43 -1.81 12.83 -3.01
C PHE A 43 -1.69 12.76 -1.49
N GLY A 44 -1.73 11.56 -0.92
CA GLY A 44 -1.55 11.34 0.52
C GLY A 44 -0.20 11.83 1.03
N LEU A 45 0.90 11.62 0.28
CA LEU A 45 2.22 12.14 0.63
C LEU A 45 2.27 13.68 0.59
N ALA A 46 1.62 14.31 -0.39
CA ALA A 46 1.51 15.76 -0.48
C ALA A 46 0.72 16.32 0.70
N VAL A 47 -0.42 15.72 1.04
CA VAL A 47 -1.21 16.09 2.22
C VAL A 47 -0.38 15.92 3.49
N ALA A 48 0.27 14.76 3.68
CA ALA A 48 1.13 14.47 4.81
C ALA A 48 2.26 15.50 4.95
N ARG A 49 2.80 16.02 3.84
CA ARG A 49 3.78 17.09 3.85
C ARG A 49 3.23 18.45 4.21
N VAL A 50 2.02 18.79 3.77
CA VAL A 50 1.37 20.07 4.06
C VAL A 50 0.93 20.13 5.53
N VAL A 51 0.40 19.04 6.08
CA VAL A 51 -0.05 18.96 7.48
C VAL A 51 1.05 18.58 8.46
N TYR A 52 2.28 18.40 7.97
CA TYR A 52 3.42 17.99 8.78
C TYR A 52 3.67 18.96 9.93
N MET A 53 3.72 18.43 11.14
CA MET A 53 4.13 19.15 12.34
C MET A 53 5.38 18.47 12.91
N ARG A 54 6.35 19.26 13.42
CA ARG A 54 7.59 18.71 13.96
C ARG A 54 7.35 17.79 15.16
N ASP A 55 6.39 18.14 16.00
CA ASP A 55 6.09 17.42 17.23
C ASP A 55 5.36 16.08 17.00
N THR A 56 4.85 15.83 15.79
CA THR A 56 4.16 14.56 15.45
C THR A 56 5.11 13.50 14.90
N LYS A 57 6.38 13.83 14.67
CA LYS A 57 7.33 12.92 14.00
C LYS A 57 7.76 11.74 14.88
N ASP A 58 7.91 11.97 16.17
CA ASP A 58 8.45 10.99 17.13
C ASP A 58 7.39 10.60 18.19
N SER A 59 6.13 10.47 17.75
CA SER A 59 5.04 10.02 18.60
C SER A 59 5.27 8.58 19.06
N ALA A 60 5.19 8.35 20.38
CA ALA A 60 5.32 7.02 20.96
C ALA A 60 4.20 6.04 20.52
N ASN A 61 3.14 6.56 19.90
CA ASN A 61 1.97 5.80 19.47
C ASN A 61 2.04 5.30 18.02
N GLU A 62 3.11 5.60 17.28
CA GLU A 62 3.30 5.09 15.90
C GLU A 62 3.81 3.64 15.84
N GLY A 63 4.15 3.06 17.01
CA GLY A 63 4.58 1.69 17.13
C GLY A 63 3.43 0.69 16.98
N SER A 64 3.77 -0.56 16.63
CA SER A 64 2.77 -1.62 16.58
C SER A 64 2.51 -2.25 17.96
N SER A 65 1.34 -2.84 18.12
CA SER A 65 0.96 -3.63 19.30
C SER A 65 0.41 -4.97 18.84
N TYR A 66 0.49 -6.00 19.69
CA TYR A 66 0.06 -7.36 19.31
C TYR A 66 -1.37 -7.40 18.74
N HIS A 67 -2.32 -6.74 19.41
CA HIS A 67 -3.70 -6.68 18.92
C HIS A 67 -3.83 -5.82 17.67
N GLY A 68 -3.09 -4.69 17.59
CA GLY A 68 -3.06 -3.85 16.40
C GLY A 68 -2.55 -4.60 15.16
N ASP A 69 -1.48 -5.38 15.32
CA ASP A 69 -0.92 -6.22 14.26
C ASP A 69 -1.88 -7.34 13.85
N LEU A 70 -2.58 -7.96 14.81
CA LEU A 70 -3.60 -8.97 14.49
C LEU A 70 -4.73 -8.38 13.64
N PHE A 71 -5.25 -7.20 14.00
CA PHE A 71 -6.28 -6.51 13.22
C PHE A 71 -5.77 -6.09 11.84
N ALA A 72 -4.53 -5.59 11.75
CA ALA A 72 -3.90 -5.25 10.47
C ALA A 72 -3.74 -6.49 9.56
N MET A 73 -3.39 -7.64 10.13
CA MET A 73 -3.26 -8.91 9.38
C MET A 73 -4.60 -9.43 8.88
N ILE A 74 -5.68 -9.29 9.66
CA ILE A 74 -7.04 -9.62 9.20
C ILE A 74 -7.37 -8.78 7.95
N GLY A 75 -7.20 -7.45 8.02
CA GLY A 75 -7.43 -6.57 6.87
C GLY A 75 -6.56 -6.93 5.66
N THR A 76 -5.29 -7.27 5.90
CA THR A 76 -4.35 -7.69 4.84
C THR A 76 -4.82 -8.96 4.13
N VAL A 77 -5.33 -9.96 4.85
CA VAL A 77 -5.85 -11.21 4.25
C VAL A 77 -7.11 -10.95 3.42
N PHE A 78 -8.04 -10.12 3.92
CA PHE A 78 -9.22 -9.71 3.16
C PHE A 78 -8.87 -9.00 1.86
N LEU A 79 -7.93 -8.05 1.93
CA LEU A 79 -7.40 -7.37 0.76
C LEU A 79 -6.77 -8.37 -0.21
N TRP A 80 -5.88 -9.24 0.25
CA TRP A 80 -5.18 -10.23 -0.58
C TRP A 80 -6.15 -11.17 -1.31
N MET A 81 -7.19 -11.67 -0.63
CA MET A 81 -8.18 -12.58 -1.22
C MET A 81 -9.07 -11.90 -2.26
N TYR A 82 -9.46 -10.64 -2.04
CA TYR A 82 -10.37 -9.92 -2.94
C TYR A 82 -9.67 -9.10 -4.03
N TRP A 83 -8.36 -8.89 -3.94
CA TRP A 83 -7.62 -8.12 -4.95
C TRP A 83 -7.75 -8.63 -6.39
N PRO A 84 -7.78 -9.96 -6.66
CA PRO A 84 -8.03 -10.45 -8.02
C PRO A 84 -9.39 -10.01 -8.58
N SER A 85 -10.40 -9.84 -7.71
CA SER A 85 -11.69 -9.28 -8.12
C SER A 85 -11.56 -7.79 -8.44
N PHE A 86 -10.87 -7.03 -7.58
CA PHE A 86 -10.62 -5.60 -7.80
C PHE A 86 -9.92 -5.34 -9.15
N ASN A 87 -8.84 -6.07 -9.44
CA ASN A 87 -8.03 -5.87 -10.64
C ASN A 87 -8.68 -6.38 -11.94
N SER A 88 -9.77 -7.13 -11.84
CA SER A 88 -10.47 -7.73 -12.98
C SER A 88 -11.89 -7.19 -13.18
N ALA A 89 -12.44 -6.43 -12.22
CA ALA A 89 -13.84 -6.02 -12.20
C ALA A 89 -14.30 -5.30 -13.48
N LEU A 90 -13.41 -4.53 -14.10
CA LEU A 90 -13.69 -3.75 -15.31
C LEU A 90 -13.03 -4.34 -16.57
N ALA A 91 -12.40 -5.50 -16.46
CA ALA A 91 -11.79 -6.19 -17.61
C ALA A 91 -12.88 -6.83 -18.49
N PRO A 92 -12.85 -6.64 -19.82
CA PRO A 92 -13.86 -7.21 -20.71
C PRO A 92 -13.58 -8.68 -21.05
N GLY A 93 -14.61 -9.52 -21.00
CA GLY A 93 -14.57 -10.89 -21.55
C GLY A 93 -13.46 -11.76 -20.96
N ASP A 94 -12.67 -12.40 -21.83
CA ASP A 94 -11.60 -13.32 -21.42
C ASP A 94 -10.46 -12.66 -20.63
N ASP A 95 -10.25 -11.35 -20.82
CA ASP A 95 -9.23 -10.60 -20.07
C ASP A 95 -9.53 -10.55 -18.57
N GLN A 96 -10.79 -10.73 -18.17
CA GLN A 96 -11.17 -10.83 -16.75
C GLN A 96 -10.51 -12.04 -16.09
N HIS A 97 -10.57 -13.22 -16.72
CA HIS A 97 -9.97 -14.44 -16.18
C HIS A 97 -8.44 -14.32 -16.12
N ARG A 98 -7.84 -13.73 -17.16
CA ARG A 98 -6.39 -13.47 -17.22
C ARG A 98 -5.95 -12.49 -16.13
N ALA A 99 -6.73 -11.43 -15.89
CA ALA A 99 -6.47 -10.47 -14.83
C ALA A 99 -6.54 -11.12 -13.43
N VAL A 100 -7.52 -12.00 -13.19
CA VAL A 100 -7.62 -12.76 -11.92
C VAL A 100 -6.37 -13.62 -11.70
N ILE A 101 -5.98 -14.44 -12.68
CA ILE A 101 -4.84 -15.37 -12.55
C ILE A 101 -3.53 -14.61 -12.38
N ASN A 102 -3.29 -13.58 -13.19
CA ASN A 102 -2.07 -12.78 -13.12
C ASN A 102 -1.95 -12.04 -11.78
N THR A 103 -3.06 -11.51 -11.26
CA THR A 103 -3.08 -10.84 -9.95
C THR A 103 -2.75 -11.82 -8.84
N TYR A 104 -3.36 -13.01 -8.85
CA TYR A 104 -3.09 -14.04 -7.85
C TYR A 104 -1.61 -14.46 -7.85
N LEU A 105 -1.04 -14.73 -9.03
CA LEU A 105 0.37 -15.11 -9.16
C LEU A 105 1.31 -13.98 -8.71
N SER A 106 1.01 -12.74 -9.08
CA SER A 106 1.78 -11.56 -8.66
C SER A 106 1.75 -11.38 -7.14
N LEU A 107 0.58 -11.54 -6.52
CA LEU A 107 0.42 -11.45 -5.07
C LEU A 107 1.17 -12.57 -4.34
N ALA A 108 1.06 -13.81 -4.81
CA ALA A 108 1.79 -14.94 -4.24
C ALA A 108 3.32 -14.74 -4.32
N ALA A 109 3.82 -14.32 -5.49
CA ALA A 109 5.24 -14.03 -5.68
C ALA A 109 5.70 -12.87 -4.78
N SER A 110 4.93 -11.78 -4.69
CA SER A 110 5.28 -10.63 -3.85
C SER A 110 5.34 -10.99 -2.36
N CYS A 111 4.45 -11.87 -1.89
CA CYS A 111 4.44 -12.36 -0.51
C CYS A 111 5.72 -13.16 -0.21
N LEU A 112 6.08 -14.11 -1.09
CA LEU A 112 7.30 -14.92 -0.95
C LEU A 112 8.57 -14.06 -0.97
N VAL A 113 8.67 -13.12 -1.91
CA VAL A 113 9.82 -12.22 -2.02
C VAL A 113 9.92 -11.28 -0.82
N THR A 114 8.80 -10.76 -0.34
CA THR A 114 8.77 -9.91 0.87
C THR A 114 9.25 -10.70 2.09
N PHE A 115 8.73 -11.92 2.29
CA PHE A 115 9.16 -12.79 3.39
C PHE A 115 10.65 -13.13 3.30
N ALA A 116 11.12 -13.48 2.10
CA ALA A 116 12.54 -13.78 1.85
C ALA A 116 13.45 -12.56 2.04
N SER A 117 12.96 -11.34 1.79
CA SER A 117 13.75 -10.10 1.94
C SER A 117 13.81 -9.60 3.38
N VAL A 118 12.74 -9.81 4.16
CA VAL A 118 12.67 -9.35 5.56
C VAL A 118 13.51 -10.24 6.49
N ARG A 119 13.50 -11.56 6.29
CA ARG A 119 14.20 -12.51 7.18
C ARG A 119 15.72 -12.25 7.30
N PRO A 120 16.48 -12.03 6.22
CA PRO A 120 17.90 -11.67 6.31
C PRO A 120 18.13 -10.30 6.96
N ARG A 121 17.23 -9.32 6.73
CA ARG A 121 17.35 -7.97 7.31
C ARG A 121 17.10 -7.97 8.81
N GLN A 122 16.16 -8.77 9.30
CA GLN A 122 15.94 -8.93 10.74
C GLN A 122 17.16 -9.57 11.42
N TRP A 123 17.76 -10.59 10.82
CA TRP A 123 19.00 -11.20 11.30
C TRP A 123 20.17 -10.21 11.32
N GLN A 124 20.35 -9.41 10.27
CA GLN A 124 21.39 -8.37 10.22
C GLN A 124 21.14 -7.25 11.25
N GLY A 125 19.89 -6.86 11.51
CA GLY A 125 19.53 -5.91 12.55
C GLY A 125 19.85 -6.43 13.96
N GLN A 126 19.53 -7.70 14.24
CA GLN A 126 19.89 -8.35 15.52
C GLN A 126 21.39 -8.55 15.67
N ALA A 127 22.12 -8.94 14.62
CA ALA A 127 23.57 -9.08 14.66
C ALA A 127 24.27 -7.75 14.97
N ARG A 128 23.84 -6.64 14.35
CA ARG A 128 24.39 -5.29 14.61
C ARG A 128 24.10 -4.77 16.02
N HIS A 129 23.00 -5.19 16.65
CA HIS A 129 22.70 -4.86 18.05
C HIS A 129 23.36 -5.82 19.06
N GLY A 130 23.67 -7.06 18.66
CA GLY A 130 24.34 -8.06 19.50
C GLY A 130 25.86 -7.84 19.67
N GLU A 131 26.51 -7.11 18.76
CA GLU A 131 27.94 -6.81 18.82
C GLU A 131 28.34 -5.81 19.92
N TRP A 132 27.38 -5.16 20.59
CA TRP A 132 27.64 -4.24 21.71
C TRP A 132 27.45 -4.87 23.10
N GLY A 133 27.13 -6.18 23.18
CA GLY A 133 26.89 -6.89 24.45
C GLY A 133 28.03 -7.80 24.92
N GLY A 134 29.12 -7.91 24.18
CA GLY A 134 30.19 -8.90 24.43
C GLY A 134 31.58 -8.27 24.49
N GLY A 135 31.81 -7.39 25.47
CA GLY A 135 33.15 -6.81 25.67
C GLY A 135 33.21 -5.94 26.92
N GLY A 136 33.41 -6.54 28.08
CA GLY A 136 33.80 -5.81 29.28
C GLY A 136 33.30 -6.42 30.58
N ALA A 137 34.08 -7.35 31.13
CA ALA A 137 34.40 -7.60 32.56
C ALA A 137 34.73 -9.09 32.75
#